data_AF-A0A453GL41-F1
#
_entry.id   AF-A0A453GL41-F1
#
_cell.length_a   1.000
_cell.length_b   1.000
_cell.length_c   1.000
_cell.angle_alpha   90.00
_cell.angle_beta   90.00
_cell.angle_gamma   90.00
#
_symmetry.space_group_name_H-M   'P 1'
#
loop_
_entity.id
_entity.type
_entity.pdbx_description
1 polymer ?
#
loop_
_entity_poly.entity_id
_entity_poly.type
_entity_poly.pdbx_seq_one_letter_code
_entity_poly.pdbx_strand_id
1 'polypeptide(L)'
;TGESRKAVENSPFLERLKKRGYEVLFMVDAIDEYAVGQLKEYDGKKLVSATKEGLKLDEETEEEKKRKEEKKAAFEGLCKTIKEILGTRLKFLWRFFLLITGISMTLFYQMKQEASVRRTYKKEMVVARSTLVHLRHSARA
;
A
#
# COMPACT_ATOMS: atom_id res chain seq x y z
N THR A 1 15.80 5.29 -10.05
CA THR A 1 15.81 6.16 -8.86
C THR A 1 16.19 5.32 -7.65
N GLY A 2 16.78 5.92 -6.62
CA GLY A 2 17.05 5.22 -5.36
C GLY A 2 17.74 6.12 -4.34
N GLU A 3 17.82 5.67 -3.10
CA GLU A 3 18.23 6.50 -1.95
C GLU A 3 19.72 6.90 -1.95
N SER A 4 20.57 6.13 -2.64
CA SER A 4 22.00 6.44 -2.73
C SER A 4 22.61 5.91 -4.02
N ARG A 5 23.69 6.56 -4.48
CA ARG A 5 24.39 6.18 -5.72
C ARG A 5 24.86 4.72 -5.67
N LYS A 6 25.40 4.28 -4.53
CA LYS A 6 25.85 2.90 -4.32
C LYS A 6 24.70 1.89 -4.38
N ALA A 7 23.53 2.25 -3.82
CA ALA A 7 22.36 1.38 -3.85
C ALA A 7 21.80 1.23 -5.27
N VAL A 8 21.77 2.31 -6.04
CA VAL A 8 21.33 2.26 -7.44
C VAL A 8 22.34 1.51 -8.30
N GLU A 9 23.64 1.76 -8.13
CA GLU A 9 24.71 1.16 -8.93
C GLU A 9 24.83 -0.37 -8.78
N ASN A 10 24.62 -0.88 -7.57
CA ASN A 10 24.65 -2.31 -7.23
C ASN A 10 23.27 -2.99 -7.38
N SER A 11 22.30 -2.32 -8.00
CA SER A 11 20.96 -2.85 -8.14
C SER A 11 20.92 -4.02 -9.14
N PRO A 12 20.22 -5.13 -8.83
CA PRO A 12 20.12 -6.29 -9.73
C PRO A 12 19.43 -5.95 -11.06
N PHE A 13 18.64 -4.87 -11.10
CA PHE A 13 17.99 -4.40 -12.33
C PHE A 13 19.00 -3.87 -13.37
N LEU A 14 20.17 -3.40 -12.93
CA LEU A 14 21.18 -2.85 -13.82
C LEU A 14 22.05 -3.92 -14.47
N GLU A 15 22.16 -5.12 -13.91
CA GLU A 15 23.05 -6.15 -14.43
C GLU A 15 22.72 -6.53 -15.88
N ARG A 16 21.43 -6.63 -16.21
CA ARG A 16 20.98 -6.93 -17.58
C ARG A 16 21.25 -5.78 -18.55
N LEU A 17 21.14 -4.54 -18.09
CA LEU A 17 21.38 -3.34 -18.90
C LEU A 17 22.87 -3.13 -19.17
N LYS A 18 23.69 -3.28 -18.12
CA LYS A 18 25.16 -3.23 -18.20
C LYS A 18 25.72 -4.31 -19.14
N LYS A 19 25.22 -5.55 -19.06
CA LYS A 19 25.63 -6.66 -19.95
C LYS A 19 25.36 -6.38 -21.44
N ARG A 20 24.38 -5.54 -21.74
CA ARG A 20 23.99 -5.17 -23.11
C ARG A 20 24.59 -3.83 -23.55
N GLY A 21 25.39 -3.18 -22.70
CA GLY A 21 26.05 -1.91 -23.05
C GLY A 21 25.13 -0.69 -23.07
N TYR A 22 23.94 -0.74 -22.46
CA TYR A 22 23.09 0.43 -22.33
C TYR A 22 23.62 1.39 -21.26
N GLU A 23 23.64 2.68 -21.58
CA GLU A 23 23.86 3.74 -20.61
C GLU A 23 22.63 3.91 -19.73
N VAL A 24 22.82 4.00 -18.41
CA VAL A 24 21.74 4.15 -17.43
C VAL A 24 21.95 5.40 -16.61
N LEU A 25 20.93 6.26 -16.57
CA LEU A 25 20.92 7.47 -15.76
C LEU A 25 20.60 7.12 -14.30
N PHE A 26 21.49 7.54 -13.39
CA PHE A 26 21.26 7.42 -11.95
C PHE A 26 20.65 8.70 -11.41
N MET A 27 19.53 8.53 -10.73
CA MET A 27 18.75 9.59 -10.10
C MET A 27 18.65 9.25 -8.61
N VAL A 28 19.15 10.14 -7.78
CA VAL A 28 19.39 9.91 -6.35
C VAL A 28 18.66 10.90 -5.46
N ASP A 29 18.15 11.98 -6.04
CA ASP A 29 17.47 13.01 -5.28
C ASP A 29 15.97 12.70 -5.19
N ALA A 30 15.37 13.03 -4.04
CA ALA A 30 13.93 12.81 -3.83
C ALA A 30 13.07 13.58 -4.84
N ILE A 31 13.56 14.70 -5.37
CA ILE A 31 12.89 15.49 -6.41
C ILE A 31 12.85 14.75 -7.76
N ASP A 32 13.81 13.87 -8.03
CA ASP A 32 13.92 13.16 -9.30
C ASP A 32 12.71 12.24 -9.53
N GLU A 33 12.19 11.64 -8.46
CA GLU A 33 11.03 10.76 -8.53
C GLU A 33 9.77 11.50 -9.00
N TYR A 34 9.62 12.76 -8.59
CA TYR A 34 8.56 13.63 -9.07
C TYR A 34 8.84 14.13 -10.50
N ALA A 35 10.08 14.47 -10.82
CA ALA A 35 10.48 14.98 -12.13
C ALA A 35 10.23 13.96 -13.24
N VAL A 36 10.66 12.70 -13.07
CA VAL A 36 10.46 11.64 -14.08
C VAL A 36 9.03 11.15 -14.21
N GLY A 37 8.19 11.42 -13.21
CA GLY A 37 6.74 11.18 -13.32
C GLY A 37 6.09 12.08 -14.36
N GLN A 38 6.56 13.32 -14.49
CA GLN A 38 6.05 14.32 -15.43
C GLN A 38 6.81 14.31 -16.76
N LEU A 39 8.13 14.13 -16.70
CA LEU A 39 9.01 14.11 -17.89
C LEU A 39 9.06 12.71 -18.51
N LYS A 40 8.11 12.41 -19.39
CA LYS A 40 8.03 11.10 -20.08
C LYS A 40 8.96 11.00 -21.29
N GLU A 41 9.27 12.13 -21.90
CA GLU A 41 10.09 12.23 -23.11
C GLU A 41 11.09 13.38 -22.95
N TYR A 42 12.31 13.14 -23.40
CA TYR A 42 13.38 14.14 -23.46
C TYR A 42 14.09 14.01 -24.79
N ASP A 43 14.17 15.10 -25.55
CA ASP A 43 14.85 15.13 -26.86
C ASP A 43 14.38 14.02 -27.82
N GLY A 44 13.06 13.80 -27.88
CA GLY A 44 12.44 12.75 -28.71
C GLY A 44 12.67 11.31 -28.23
N LYS A 45 13.38 11.10 -27.11
CA LYS A 45 13.62 9.78 -26.51
C LYS A 45 12.71 9.57 -25.31
N LYS A 46 12.02 8.43 -25.29
CA LYS A 46 11.19 8.01 -24.15
C LYS A 46 12.07 7.57 -22.99
N LEU A 47 11.82 8.13 -21.81
CA LEU A 47 12.48 7.70 -20.58
C LEU A 47 11.79 6.46 -20.04
N VAL A 48 12.54 5.36 -19.94
CA VAL A 48 12.04 4.10 -19.39
C VAL A 48 12.82 3.77 -18.13
N SER A 49 12.10 3.55 -17.03
CA SER A 49 12.72 3.17 -15.77
C SER A 49 13.16 1.71 -15.79
N ALA A 50 14.40 1.45 -15.38
CA ALA A 50 14.96 0.12 -15.22
C ALA A 50 14.25 -0.73 -14.15
N THR A 51 13.56 -0.10 -13.18
CA THR A 51 12.82 -0.78 -12.11
C THR A 51 11.40 -1.16 -12.50
N LYS A 52 10.89 -0.65 -13.63
CA LYS A 52 9.50 -0.87 -14.04
C LYS A 52 9.39 -2.20 -14.78
N GLU A 53 8.37 -2.99 -14.45
CA GLU A 53 8.09 -4.24 -15.13
C GLU A 53 7.81 -3.99 -16.62
N GLY A 54 8.34 -4.86 -17.50
CA GLY A 54 8.10 -4.77 -18.94
C GLY A 54 9.11 -3.94 -19.73
N LEU A 55 10.34 -3.77 -19.23
CA LEU A 55 11.46 -3.21 -20.00
C LEU A 55 11.71 -4.08 -21.25
N LYS A 56 11.20 -3.65 -22.39
CA LYS A 56 11.47 -4.26 -23.70
C LYS A 56 12.80 -3.71 -24.19
N LEU A 57 13.82 -4.56 -24.16
CA LEU A 57 15.08 -4.29 -24.82
C LEU A 57 14.95 -4.89 -26.21
N ASP A 58 15.15 -4.07 -27.25
CA ASP A 58 14.91 -4.45 -28.65
C ASP A 58 15.82 -5.59 -29.15
N GLU A 59 16.79 -6.02 -28.35
CA GLU A 59 17.79 -7.04 -28.67
C GLU A 59 17.51 -8.41 -28.00
N GLU A 60 16.31 -8.96 -28.09
CA GLU A 60 16.13 -10.39 -27.79
C GLU A 60 16.35 -11.22 -29.05
N THR A 61 17.54 -11.81 -29.19
CA THR A 61 17.84 -12.81 -30.23
C THR A 61 16.86 -13.99 -30.11
N GLU A 62 16.49 -14.60 -31.23
CA GLU A 62 15.57 -15.74 -31.28
C GLU A 62 16.00 -16.92 -30.37
N GLU A 63 17.32 -17.10 -30.16
CA GLU A 63 17.85 -18.09 -29.22
C GLU A 63 17.59 -17.76 -27.74
N GLU A 64 17.64 -16.48 -27.35
CA GLU A 64 17.31 -16.06 -25.98
C GLU A 64 15.82 -16.23 -25.69
N LYS A 65 14.96 -16.00 -26.68
CA LYS A 65 13.52 -16.24 -26.55
C LYS A 65 13.22 -17.71 -26.33
N LYS A 66 13.80 -18.61 -27.14
CA LYS A 66 13.66 -20.07 -26.98
C LYS A 66 14.13 -20.55 -25.60
N ARG A 67 15.31 -20.10 -25.15
CA ARG A 67 15.81 -20.43 -23.79
C ARG A 67 14.92 -19.90 -22.67
N LYS A 68 14.27 -18.74 -22.87
CA LYS A 68 13.29 -18.20 -21.91
C LYS A 68 12.01 -19.02 -21.89
N GLU A 69 11.52 -19.46 -23.05
CA GLU A 69 10.33 -20.31 -23.16
C GLU A 69 10.56 -21.70 -22.55
N GLU A 70 11.69 -22.33 -22.82
CA GLU A 70 12.08 -23.60 -22.18
C GLU A 70 12.17 -23.48 -20.66
N LYS A 71 12.80 -22.41 -20.16
CA LYS A 71 12.86 -22.15 -18.71
C LYS A 71 11.47 -21.88 -18.14
N LYS A 72 10.64 -21.08 -18.82
CA LYS A 72 9.26 -20.83 -18.37
C LYS A 72 8.47 -22.13 -18.29
N ALA A 73 8.58 -23.02 -19.27
CA ALA A 73 7.94 -24.33 -19.27
C ALA A 73 8.45 -25.20 -18.11
N ALA A 74 9.77 -25.26 -17.89
CA ALA A 74 10.38 -26.03 -16.81
C ALA A 74 9.96 -25.53 -15.41
N PHE A 75 9.80 -24.21 -15.25
CA PHE A 75 9.43 -23.59 -13.97
C PHE A 75 7.93 -23.35 -13.80
N GLU A 76 7.09 -23.74 -14.75
CA GLU A 76 5.64 -23.49 -14.69
C GLU A 76 5.00 -24.23 -13.51
N GLY A 77 5.38 -25.50 -13.29
CA GLY A 77 4.91 -26.30 -12.16
C GLY A 77 5.29 -25.68 -10.81
N LEU A 78 6.53 -25.21 -10.68
CA LEU A 78 7.00 -24.50 -9.48
C LEU A 78 6.29 -23.16 -9.28
N CYS A 79 6.04 -22.41 -10.36
CA CYS A 79 5.30 -21.16 -10.28
C CYS A 79 3.84 -21.38 -9.82
N LYS A 80 3.21 -22.49 -10.22
CA LYS A 80 1.86 -22.85 -9.79
C LYS A 80 1.82 -23.16 -8.29
N THR A 81 2.72 -24.02 -7.79
CA THR A 81 2.76 -24.36 -6.37
C THR A 81 3.05 -23.14 -5.48
N ILE A 82 3.98 -22.27 -5.91
CA ILE A 82 4.27 -21.01 -5.22
C ILE A 82 3.02 -20.10 -5.19
N LYS A 83 2.34 -19.92 -6.33
CA LYS A 83 1.12 -19.11 -6.40
C LYS A 83 -0.01 -19.65 -5.52
N GLU A 84 -0.17 -20.97 -5.44
CA GLU A 84 -1.17 -21.61 -4.58
C GLU A 84 -0.87 -21.38 -3.09
N ILE A 85 0.38 -21.58 -2.67
CA ILE A 85 0.80 -21.38 -1.27
C ILE A 85 0.67 -19.91 -0.88
N LEU A 86 1.19 -18.98 -1.68
CA LEU A 86 1.08 -17.55 -1.39
C LEU A 86 -0.37 -17.06 -1.50
N GLY A 87 -1.13 -17.52 -2.49
CA GLY A 87 -2.53 -17.16 -2.66
C GLY A 87 -3.39 -17.59 -1.47
N THR A 88 -3.13 -18.76 -0.92
CA THR A 88 -3.81 -19.27 0.29
C THR A 88 -3.47 -18.40 1.50
N ARG A 89 -2.18 -18.05 1.69
CA ARG A 89 -1.74 -17.18 2.80
C ARG A 89 -2.29 -15.75 2.70
N LEU A 90 -2.30 -15.16 1.50
CA LEU A 90 -2.85 -13.82 1.27
C LEU A 90 -4.36 -13.77 1.51
N LYS A 91 -5.11 -14.77 1.01
CA LYS A 91 -6.56 -14.86 1.27
C LYS A 91 -6.86 -15.02 2.76
N PHE A 92 -6.06 -15.80 3.48
CA PHE A 92 -6.19 -15.97 4.93
C PHE A 92 -5.96 -14.66 5.69
N LEU A 93 -4.85 -13.97 5.40
CA LEU A 93 -4.54 -12.66 5.99
C LEU A 93 -5.62 -11.63 5.71
N TRP A 94 -6.13 -11.59 4.47
CA TRP A 94 -7.18 -10.65 4.08
C TRP A 94 -8.51 -10.94 4.79
N ARG A 95 -8.87 -12.22 4.93
CA ARG A 95 -10.04 -12.64 5.71
C ARG A 95 -9.91 -12.25 7.19
N PHE A 96 -8.73 -12.46 7.77
CA PHE A 96 -8.46 -12.12 9.16
C PHE A 96 -8.49 -10.61 9.40
N PHE A 97 -7.91 -9.83 8.48
CA PHE A 97 -7.97 -8.37 8.49
C PHE A 97 -9.42 -7.85 8.40
N LEU A 98 -10.23 -8.40 7.49
CA LEU A 98 -11.64 -8.03 7.35
C LEU A 98 -12.45 -8.36 8.61
N LEU A 99 -12.15 -9.49 9.26
CA LEU A 99 -12.79 -9.88 10.50
C LEU A 99 -12.44 -8.92 11.66
N ILE A 100 -11.16 -8.59 11.83
CA ILE A 100 -10.70 -7.66 12.87
C ILE A 100 -11.31 -6.27 12.68
N THR A 101 -11.27 -5.74 11.46
CA THR A 101 -11.85 -4.43 11.15
C THR A 101 -13.36 -4.41 11.40
N GLY A 102 -14.08 -5.47 11.02
CA GLY A 102 -15.51 -5.61 11.30
C GLY A 102 -15.85 -5.68 12.79
N ILE A 103 -15.10 -6.47 13.57
CA ILE A 103 -15.27 -6.57 15.03
C ILE A 103 -14.98 -5.22 15.71
N SER A 104 -13.89 -4.55 15.31
CA SER A 104 -13.53 -3.22 15.82
C SER A 104 -14.61 -2.19 15.53
N MET A 105 -15.18 -2.19 14.32
CA MET A 105 -16.23 -1.24 13.93
C MET A 105 -17.52 -1.46 14.73
N THR A 106 -17.85 -2.72 15.02
CA THR A 106 -19.04 -3.08 15.81
C THR A 106 -18.86 -2.70 17.29
N LEU A 107 -17.70 -2.98 17.87
CA LEU A 107 -17.34 -2.55 19.23
C LEU A 107 -17.37 -1.03 19.37
N PHE A 108 -16.81 -0.31 18.40
CA PHE A 108 -16.84 1.15 18.37
C PHE A 108 -18.27 1.69 18.32
N TYR A 109 -19.15 1.06 17.54
CA TYR A 109 -20.56 1.43 17.48
C TYR A 109 -21.29 1.20 18.81
N GLN A 110 -21.08 0.07 19.47
CA GLN A 110 -21.66 -0.23 20.80
C GLN A 110 -21.20 0.80 21.85
N MET A 111 -19.90 1.11 21.88
CA MET A 111 -19.37 2.14 22.79
C MET A 111 -19.97 3.52 22.52
N LYS A 112 -20.19 3.89 21.25
CA LYS A 112 -20.82 5.15 20.88
C LYS A 112 -22.27 5.24 21.36
N GLN A 113 -23.03 4.15 21.27
CA GLN A 113 -24.41 4.08 21.75
C GLN A 113 -24.50 4.24 23.27
N GLU A 114 -23.69 3.50 24.03
CA GLU A 114 -23.64 3.64 25.50
C GLU A 114 -23.18 5.03 25.95
N ALA A 115 -22.22 5.64 25.26
CA ALA A 115 -21.76 7.00 25.56
C ALA A 115 -22.80 8.08 25.24
N SER A 116 -23.70 7.83 24.27
CA SER A 116 -24.84 8.71 23.98
C SER A 116 -25.88 8.62 25.10
N VAL A 117 -26.27 7.39 25.47
CA VAL A 117 -27.23 7.12 26.54
C VAL A 117 -26.77 7.70 27.88
N ARG A 118 -25.49 7.48 28.26
CA ARG A 118 -24.90 8.09 29.47
C ARG A 118 -24.94 9.62 29.47
N ARG A 119 -24.76 10.27 28.31
CA ARG A 119 -24.86 11.74 28.20
C ARG A 119 -26.29 12.23 28.40
N THR A 120 -27.28 11.52 27.88
CA THR A 120 -28.70 11.86 28.06
C THR A 120 -29.11 11.74 29.51
N TYR A 121 -28.79 10.62 30.18
CA TYR A 121 -29.09 10.43 31.60
C TYR A 121 -28.42 11.50 32.49
N LYS A 122 -27.17 11.87 32.20
CA LYS A 122 -26.47 12.91 32.97
C LYS A 122 -27.11 14.29 32.80
N LYS A 123 -27.63 14.61 31.61
CA LYS A 123 -28.40 15.84 31.37
C LYS A 123 -29.71 15.85 32.15
N GLU A 124 -30.47 14.76 32.11
CA GLU A 124 -31.74 14.62 32.84
C GLU A 124 -31.55 14.78 34.35
N MET A 125 -30.50 14.17 34.93
CA MET A 125 -30.19 14.33 36.35
C MET A 125 -29.84 15.78 36.74
N VAL A 126 -29.15 16.52 35.87
CA VAL A 126 -28.82 17.94 36.13
C VAL A 126 -30.08 18.80 36.09
N VAL A 127 -30.98 18.55 35.13
CA VAL A 127 -32.28 19.24 35.03
C VAL A 127 -33.13 18.95 36.27
N ALA A 128 -33.26 17.69 36.67
CA ALA A 128 -34.00 17.29 37.86
C ALA A 128 -33.44 17.91 39.15
N ARG A 129 -32.11 18.04 39.25
CA ARG A 129 -31.47 18.68 40.41
C ARG A 129 -31.72 20.20 40.43
N SER A 130 -31.73 20.85 39.26
CA SER A 130 -32.03 22.28 39.13
C SER A 130 -33.47 22.61 39.51
N THR A 131 -34.44 21.87 38.98
CA THR A 131 -35.87 22.06 39.30
C THR A 131 -36.15 21.87 40.78
N LEU A 132 -35.51 20.88 41.41
CA LEU A 132 -35.66 20.60 42.84
C LEU A 132 -35.07 21.71 43.73
N VAL A 133 -33.98 22.35 43.30
CA VAL A 133 -33.42 23.54 43.98
C VAL A 133 -34.37 24.74 43.85
N HIS A 134 -34.99 24.94 42.69
CA HIS A 134 -35.97 26.01 42.49
C HIS A 134 -37.23 25.81 43.34
N LEU A 135 -37.77 24.59 43.38
CA LEU A 135 -38.90 24.22 44.24
C LEU A 135 -38.60 24.45 45.73
N ARG A 136 -37.37 24.14 46.17
CA ARG A 136 -36.95 24.32 47.57
C ARG A 136 -36.77 25.79 47.96
N HIS A 137 -36.42 26.67 47.02
CA HIS A 137 -36.40 28.12 47.26
C HIS A 137 -37.83 28.70 47.26
N SER A 138 -38.70 28.24 46.36
CA SER A 138 -40.10 28.68 46.30
C SER A 138 -40.93 28.26 47.51
N ALA A 139 -40.58 27.17 48.19
CA ALA A 139 -41.26 26.71 49.41
C ALA A 139 -40.74 27.37 50.71
N ARG A 140 -39.71 28.22 50.62
CA ARG A 140 -39.13 28.97 51.77
C ARG A 140 -39.50 30.47 51.76
N ALA A 141 -40.14 30.95 50.70
CA ALA A 141 -40.76 32.26 50.62
C ALA A 141 -42.24 32.16 51.01
#